data_AF-A0A3S0EKI3-F1
#
_entry.id   AF-A0A3S0EKI3-F1
#
_cell.length_a   1.000
_cell.length_b   1.000
_cell.length_c   1.000
_cell.angle_alpha   90.00
_cell.angle_beta   90.00
_cell.angle_gamma   90.00
#
_symmetry.space_group_name_H-M   'P 1'
#
loop_
_entity.id
_entity.type
_entity.pdbx_description
1 polymer ?
#
loop_
_entity_poly.entity_id
_entity_poly.type
_entity_poly.pdbx_seq_one_letter_code
_entity_poly.pdbx_strand_id
1 'polypeptide(L)'
;MNPPSTLAFVLRFYGFSFVGGLAVLALSIVGLVNFTPDPPELPYESLVSMLGIWPYVIAMPLGSFMAARAWLRGSALRNGRG
;
A
#
# COMPACT_ATOMS: atom_id res chain seq x y z
N MET A 1 11.13 7.48 -31.45
CA MET A 1 10.95 7.71 -30.00
C MET A 1 10.12 6.57 -29.45
N ASN A 2 10.61 5.82 -28.47
CA ASN A 2 9.81 4.75 -27.86
C ASN A 2 8.63 5.39 -27.10
N PRO A 3 7.40 4.85 -27.26
CA PRO A 3 6.26 5.38 -26.54
C PRO A 3 6.54 5.32 -25.02
N PRO A 4 6.19 6.37 -24.24
CA PRO A 4 6.44 6.37 -22.81
C PRO A 4 5.78 5.16 -22.15
N SER A 5 6.49 4.49 -21.24
CA SER A 5 5.98 3.31 -20.55
C SER A 5 4.76 3.68 -19.67
N THR A 6 3.84 2.74 -19.45
CA THR A 6 2.71 2.94 -18.52
C THR A 6 3.20 3.35 -17.13
N LEU A 7 4.32 2.78 -16.69
CA LEU A 7 4.98 3.15 -15.43
C LEU A 7 5.37 4.63 -15.41
N ALA A 8 5.92 5.17 -16.49
CA ALA A 8 6.27 6.59 -16.58
C ALA A 8 5.03 7.51 -16.46
N PHE A 9 3.90 7.11 -17.06
CA PHE A 9 2.63 7.84 -16.92
C PHE A 9 2.06 7.75 -15.50
N VAL A 10 2.04 6.56 -14.90
CA VAL A 10 1.57 6.35 -13.53
C VAL A 10 2.43 7.15 -12.56
N LEU A 11 3.76 7.12 -12.69
CA LEU A 11 4.67 7.88 -11.84
C LEU A 11 4.51 9.40 -12.01
N ARG A 12 4.25 9.86 -13.24
CA ARG A 12 4.09 11.29 -13.53
C ARG A 12 2.83 11.90 -12.92
N PHE A 13 1.70 11.20 -12.98
CA PHE A 13 0.40 11.75 -12.56
C PHE A 13 -0.12 11.20 -11.23
N TYR A 14 0.21 9.95 -10.90
CA TYR A 14 -0.27 9.24 -9.71
C TYR A 14 0.87 8.62 -8.88
N GLY A 15 2.11 9.11 -9.05
CA GLY A 15 3.30 8.53 -8.43
C GLY A 15 3.19 8.45 -6.91
N PHE A 16 2.74 9.52 -6.24
CA PHE A 16 2.57 9.53 -4.79
C PHE A 16 1.57 8.47 -4.29
N SER A 17 0.42 8.33 -4.96
CA SER A 17 -0.59 7.33 -4.60
C SER A 17 -0.13 5.90 -4.91
N PHE A 18 0.59 5.71 -6.01
CA PHE A 18 1.12 4.41 -6.41
C PHE A 18 2.24 3.94 -5.47
N VAL A 19 3.25 4.78 -5.25
CA VAL A 19 4.37 4.51 -4.35
C VAL A 19 3.88 4.40 -2.90
N GLY A 20 2.97 5.28 -2.47
CA GLY A 20 2.35 5.22 -1.15
C GLY A 20 1.56 3.91 -0.94
N GLY A 21 0.77 3.49 -1.93
CA GLY A 21 0.07 2.20 -1.88
C GLY A 21 1.01 1.00 -1.79
N LEU A 22 2.10 1.01 -2.56
CA LEU A 22 3.14 -0.02 -2.48
C LEU A 22 3.87 -0.02 -1.13
N ALA A 23 4.17 1.15 -0.58
CA ALA A 23 4.82 1.27 0.74
C ALA A 23 3.91 0.74 1.85
N VAL A 24 2.62 1.11 1.85
CA VAL A 24 1.63 0.60 2.80
C VAL A 24 1.49 -0.93 2.68
N LEU A 25 1.43 -1.44 1.44
CA LEU A 25 1.37 -2.88 1.19
C LEU A 25 2.62 -3.59 1.74
N ALA A 26 3.81 -3.08 1.43
CA ALA A 26 5.07 -3.66 1.91
C ALA A 26 5.14 -3.66 3.44
N LEU A 27 4.82 -2.54 4.09
CA LEU A 27 4.80 -2.44 5.55
C LEU A 27 3.78 -3.39 6.18
N SER A 28 2.61 -3.56 5.56
CA SER A 28 1.59 -4.50 6.06
C SER A 28 2.05 -5.95 5.96
N ILE A 29 2.71 -6.34 4.88
CA ILE A 29 3.26 -7.69 4.71
C ILE A 29 4.39 -7.92 5.72
N VAL A 30 5.31 -6.97 5.86
CA VAL A 30 6.39 -7.05 6.85
C VAL A 30 5.81 -7.17 8.26
N GLY A 31 4.80 -6.36 8.59
CA GLY A 31 4.12 -6.41 9.88
C GLY A 31 3.40 -7.74 10.14
N LEU A 32 2.73 -8.32 9.13
CA LEU A 32 2.08 -9.63 9.25
C LEU A 32 3.08 -10.78 9.45
N VAL A 33 4.16 -10.78 8.67
CA VAL A 33 5.18 -11.85 8.73
C VAL A 33 5.96 -11.82 10.06
N ASN A 34 6.18 -10.62 10.61
CA ASN A 34 6.89 -10.44 11.88
C ASN A 34 5.93 -10.31 13.09
N PHE A 35 4.62 -10.51 12.90
CA PHE A 35 3.66 -10.37 13.99
C PHE A 35 3.91 -11.44 15.04
N THR A 36 4.29 -11.00 16.24
CA THR A 36 4.40 -11.85 17.42
C THR A 36 3.36 -11.36 18.43
N PRO A 37 2.43 -12.21 18.90
CA PRO A 37 1.46 -11.81 19.92
C PRO A 37 2.20 -11.36 21.18
N ASP A 38 1.84 -10.19 21.71
CA ASP A 38 2.45 -9.69 22.94
C ASP A 38 2.10 -10.58 24.14
N PRO A 39 3.05 -10.77 25.08
CA PRO A 39 2.78 -11.49 26.32
C PRO A 39 1.78 -10.70 27.19
N PRO A 40 0.87 -11.38 27.91
CA PRO A 40 -0.35 -10.79 28.47
C PRO A 40 -0.18 -9.80 29.66
N GLU A 41 0.97 -9.17 29.88
CA GLU A 41 1.26 -8.52 31.19
C GLU A 41 1.97 -7.15 31.16
N LEU A 42 1.90 -6.38 30.06
CA LEU A 42 2.53 -5.04 30.04
C LEU A 42 1.53 -3.91 30.39
N PRO A 43 1.84 -3.03 31.36
CA PRO A 43 0.94 -1.96 31.81
C PRO A 43 0.78 -0.79 30.81
N TYR A 44 1.62 -0.74 29.77
CA TYR A 44 1.53 0.23 28.68
C TYR A 44 1.63 -0.52 27.35
N GLU A 45 0.50 -0.65 26.67
CA GLU A 45 0.44 -1.20 25.32
C GLU A 45 0.37 -0.08 24.28
N SER A 46 1.14 -0.23 23.21
CA SER A 46 1.02 0.63 22.04
C SER A 46 -0.35 0.43 21.35
N LEU A 47 -0.86 1.45 20.65
CA LEU A 47 -2.09 1.31 19.86
C LEU A 47 -2.05 0.12 18.88
N VAL A 48 -0.85 -0.20 18.37
CA VAL A 48 -0.62 -1.32 17.47
C VAL A 48 -0.72 -2.66 18.19
N SER A 49 -0.21 -2.78 19.42
CA SER A 49 -0.33 -3.99 20.23
C SER A 49 -1.78 -4.21 20.68
N MET A 50 -2.50 -3.14 21.07
CA MET A 50 -3.92 -3.22 21.44
C MET A 50 -4.82 -3.68 20.28
N LEU A 51 -4.52 -3.24 19.06
CA LEU A 51 -5.25 -3.63 17.85
C LEU A 51 -4.78 -4.99 17.30
N GLY A 52 -3.67 -5.52 17.82
CA GLY A 52 -3.09 -6.80 17.44
C GLY A 52 -2.77 -6.89 15.94
N ILE A 53 -3.23 -7.96 15.30
CA ILE A 53 -2.94 -8.24 13.88
C ILE A 53 -3.76 -7.38 12.91
N TRP A 54 -4.89 -6.81 13.36
CA TRP A 54 -5.89 -6.17 12.52
C TRP A 54 -5.39 -4.98 11.69
N PRO A 55 -4.53 -4.07 12.20
CA PRO A 55 -4.02 -2.95 11.41
C PRO A 55 -3.31 -3.42 10.14
N TYR A 56 -2.55 -4.51 10.22
CA TYR A 56 -1.84 -5.06 9.08
C TYR A 56 -2.79 -5.76 8.10
N VAL A 57 -3.78 -6.51 8.61
CA VAL A 57 -4.82 -7.16 7.80
C VAL A 57 -5.66 -6.15 7.02
N ILE A 58 -5.95 -4.97 7.60
CA ILE A 58 -6.71 -3.90 6.95
C ILE A 58 -5.83 -3.07 6.00
N ALA A 59 -4.59 -2.79 6.40
CA ALA A 59 -3.65 -2.02 5.57
C ALA A 59 -3.28 -2.74 4.27
N MET A 60 -3.25 -4.07 4.27
CA MET A 60 -2.89 -4.88 3.10
C MET A 60 -3.85 -4.70 1.90
N PRO A 61 -5.18 -4.88 2.02
CA PRO A 61 -6.12 -4.59 0.93
C PRO A 61 -6.16 -3.11 0.59
N LEU A 62 -5.95 -2.21 1.56
CA LEU A 62 -5.92 -0.76 1.32
C LEU A 62 -4.73 -0.36 0.43
N GLY A 63 -3.52 -0.82 0.75
CA GLY A 63 -2.30 -0.58 -0.03
C GLY A 63 -2.42 -1.16 -1.44
N SER A 64 -2.96 -2.38 -1.55
CA SER A 64 -3.23 -3.04 -2.83
C SER A 64 -4.23 -2.25 -3.68
N PHE A 65 -5.32 -1.78 -3.09
CA PHE A 65 -6.33 -0.99 -3.77
C PHE A 65 -5.79 0.36 -4.26
N MET A 66 -5.00 1.06 -3.42
CA MET A 66 -4.38 2.33 -3.80
C MET A 66 -3.42 2.17 -4.98
N ALA A 67 -2.55 1.16 -4.93
CA ALA A 67 -1.61 0.86 -6.02
C ALA A 67 -2.35 0.46 -7.31
N ALA A 68 -3.35 -0.43 -7.21
CA ALA A 68 -4.16 -0.86 -8.36
C ALA A 68 -4.94 0.31 -8.98
N ARG A 69 -5.58 1.15 -8.17
CA ARG A 69 -6.32 2.33 -8.64
C ARG A 69 -5.42 3.33 -9.35
N ALA A 70 -4.24 3.62 -8.79
CA ALA A 70 -3.27 4.51 -9.42
C ALA A 70 -2.77 3.95 -10.76
N TRP A 71 -2.51 2.64 -10.81
CA TRP A 71 -2.11 1.95 -12.04
C TRP A 71 -3.19 2.00 -13.12
N LEU A 72 -4.44 1.70 -12.76
CA LEU A 72 -5.58 1.75 -13.69
C LEU A 72 -5.78 3.15 -14.26
N ARG A 73 -5.70 4.20 -13.42
CA ARG A 73 -5.83 5.58 -13.87
C ARG A 73 -4.66 6.03 -14.76
N GLY A 74 -3.42 5.67 -14.42
CA GLY A 74 -2.27 5.99 -15.28
C GLY A 74 -2.27 5.22 -16.60
N SER A 75 -2.77 3.98 -16.60
CA SER A 75 -2.98 3.19 -17.83
C SER A 75 -4.11 3.76 -18.70
N ALA A 76 -5.20 4.23 -18.10
CA ALA A 76 -6.29 4.90 -18.81
C ALA A 76 -5.82 6.20 -19.48
N LEU A 77 -5.03 7.03 -18.76
CA LEU A 77 -4.42 8.24 -19.32
C LEU A 77 -3.51 7.94 -20.51
N ARG A 78 -2.69 6.88 -20.43
CA ARG A 78 -1.85 6.44 -21.56
C ARG A 78 -2.70 6.09 -22.79
N ASN A 79 -3.84 5.44 -22.58
CA ASN A 79 -4.72 4.99 -23.65
C ASN A 79 -5.71 6.07 -24.12
N GLY A 80 -5.55 7.33 -23.71
CA GLY A 80 -6.41 8.44 -24.10
C GLY A 80 -7.83 8.37 -23.53
N ARG A 81 -8.05 7.58 -22.47
CA ARG A 81 -9.34 7.41 -21.78
C ARG A 81 -9.40 8.20 -20.46
N GLY A 82 -8.78 9.37 -20.45
CA GLY A 82 -8.59 10.23 -19.27
C GLY A 82 -9.70 11.23 -19.05
#